data_AF-A0AA95MV96-F1
#
_entry.id   AF-A0AA95MV96-F1
#
_cell.length_a   1.000
_cell.length_b   1.000
_cell.length_c   1.000
_cell.angle_alpha   90.00
_cell.angle_beta   90.00
_cell.angle_gamma   90.00
#
_symmetry.space_group_name_H-M   'P 1'
#
loop_
_entity.id
_entity.type
_entity.pdbx_description
1 polymer ?
#
loop_
_entity_poly.entity_id
_entity_poly.type
_entity_poly.pdbx_seq_one_letter_code
_entity_poly.pdbx_strand_id
1 'polypeptide(L)'
;MYKNQRGFTLIELLTTMTILSIIGVIIWSIFFQGFNFSQKSMSKNTIHQESNLVITNLTRIHQTSNEYEISMSSCKIIVIATKQDTTTKTYEFEHPRLCFSINQVGIFDPSTQDVDIKLTIYERIEPSNVVDVDTILYRLKDGGY
;
A
#
# COMPACT_ATOMS: atom_id res chain seq x y z
N MET A 1 -1.19 -30.15 67.01
CA MET A 1 -1.57 -29.54 65.72
C MET A 1 -0.40 -29.74 64.76
N TYR A 2 -0.39 -30.83 63.98
CA TYR A 2 0.75 -31.21 63.13
C TYR A 2 0.53 -30.65 61.72
N LYS A 3 1.29 -29.62 61.33
CA LYS A 3 1.25 -29.08 59.97
C LYS A 3 1.97 -30.06 59.03
N ASN A 4 1.22 -30.75 58.20
CA ASN A 4 1.74 -31.67 57.19
C ASN A 4 2.41 -30.88 56.06
N GLN A 5 3.72 -30.63 56.17
CA GLN A 5 4.50 -30.00 55.11
C GLN A 5 4.92 -31.07 54.09
N ARG A 6 4.04 -31.37 53.14
CA ARG A 6 4.42 -32.14 51.93
C ARG A 6 5.36 -31.25 51.11
N GLY A 7 6.65 -31.59 51.07
CA GLY A 7 7.61 -30.91 50.21
C GLY A 7 7.28 -31.13 48.73
N PHE A 8 7.61 -30.15 47.88
CA PHE A 8 7.50 -30.30 46.44
C PHE A 8 8.36 -31.48 45.95
N THR A 9 7.75 -32.38 45.19
CA THR A 9 8.51 -33.48 44.58
C THR A 9 9.17 -33.00 43.29
N LEU A 10 10.38 -33.53 42.99
CA LEU A 10 11.11 -33.22 41.75
C LEU A 10 10.27 -33.50 40.49
N ILE A 11 9.43 -34.54 40.54
CA ILE A 11 8.56 -34.93 39.44
C ILE A 11 7.44 -33.91 39.20
N GLU A 12 6.86 -33.32 40.25
CA GLU A 12 5.86 -32.25 40.10
C GLU A 12 6.48 -31.00 39.48
N LEU A 13 7.69 -30.61 39.90
CA LEU A 13 8.40 -29.47 39.30
C LEU A 13 8.73 -29.71 37.83
N LEU A 14 9.20 -30.91 37.48
CA LEU A 14 9.50 -31.27 36.09
C LEU A 14 8.24 -31.27 35.22
N THR A 15 7.14 -31.80 35.75
CA THR A 15 5.86 -31.86 35.05
C THR A 15 5.31 -30.45 34.80
N THR A 16 5.33 -29.58 35.81
CA THR A 16 4.89 -28.18 35.65
C THR A 16 5.74 -27.40 34.65
N MET A 17 7.08 -27.56 34.68
CA MET A 17 7.97 -26.92 33.71
C MET A 17 7.73 -27.42 32.29
N THR A 18 7.45 -28.72 32.12
CA THR A 18 7.16 -29.32 30.81
C THR A 18 5.84 -28.79 30.25
N ILE A 19 4.79 -28.70 31.07
CA ILE A 19 3.50 -28.15 30.64
C ILE A 19 3.65 -26.66 30.29
N LEU A 20 4.36 -25.90 31.12
CA LEU A 20 4.58 -24.48 30.89
C LEU A 20 5.37 -24.22 29.61
N SER A 21 6.38 -25.03 29.29
CA SER A 21 7.16 -24.87 28.06
C SER A 21 6.33 -25.14 26.81
N ILE A 22 5.48 -26.18 26.82
CA ILE A 22 4.55 -26.48 25.73
C ILE A 22 3.59 -25.31 25.51
N ILE A 23 2.97 -24.82 26.58
CA ILE A 23 2.04 -23.68 26.51
C ILE A 23 2.77 -22.43 26.02
N GLY A 24 3.98 -22.17 26.51
CA GLY A 24 4.80 -21.03 26.12
C GLY A 24 5.10 -21.01 24.62
N VAL A 25 5.49 -22.16 24.04
CA VAL A 25 5.76 -22.27 22.59
C VAL A 25 4.50 -21.98 21.77
N ILE A 26 3.34 -22.47 22.20
CA ILE A 26 2.07 -22.24 21.50
C ILE A 26 1.72 -20.75 21.52
N ILE A 27 1.78 -20.12 22.69
CA ILE A 27 1.50 -18.68 22.84
C ILE A 27 2.46 -17.87 21.99
N TRP A 28 3.75 -18.20 22.00
CA TRP A 28 4.77 -17.50 21.23
C TRP A 28 4.51 -17.60 19.73
N SER A 29 4.17 -18.79 19.25
CA SER A 29 3.83 -19.01 17.83
C SER A 29 2.66 -18.14 17.38
N ILE A 30 1.57 -18.10 18.16
CA ILE A 30 0.40 -17.27 17.84
C ILE A 30 0.75 -15.78 17.87
N PHE A 31 1.53 -15.35 18.86
CA PHE A 31 1.96 -13.96 18.99
C PHE A 31 2.77 -13.51 17.76
N PHE A 32 3.77 -14.29 17.33
CA PHE A 32 4.57 -13.94 16.16
C PHE A 32 3.77 -13.96 14.85
N GLN A 33 2.83 -14.90 14.71
CA GLN A 33 1.91 -14.91 13.58
C GLN A 33 1.06 -13.63 13.54
N GLY A 34 0.47 -13.24 14.67
CA GLY A 34 -0.31 -12.01 14.79
C GLY A 34 0.52 -10.76 14.51
N PHE A 35 1.75 -10.70 15.02
CA PHE A 35 2.67 -9.61 14.78
C PHE A 35 3.01 -9.46 13.28
N ASN A 36 3.39 -10.55 12.61
CA ASN A 36 3.70 -10.53 11.18
C ASN A 36 2.48 -10.15 10.34
N PHE A 37 1.30 -10.68 10.68
CA PHE A 37 0.05 -10.31 10.01
C PHE A 37 -0.28 -8.83 10.18
N SER A 38 -0.10 -8.28 11.39
CA SER A 38 -0.32 -6.86 11.68
C SER A 38 0.60 -5.98 10.84
N GLN A 39 1.89 -6.30 10.78
CA GLN A 39 2.87 -5.55 9.98
C GLN A 39 2.51 -5.56 8.49
N LYS A 40 2.13 -6.72 7.94
CA LYS A 40 1.70 -6.83 6.54
C LYS A 40 0.42 -6.05 6.26
N SER A 41 -0.54 -6.07 7.19
CA SER A 41 -1.79 -5.32 7.08
C SER A 41 -1.56 -3.82 7.13
N MET A 42 -0.69 -3.34 8.02
CA MET A 42 -0.29 -1.93 8.08
C MET A 42 0.37 -1.49 6.78
N SER A 43 1.30 -2.29 6.25
CA SER A 43 1.95 -1.99 4.97
C SER A 43 0.95 -1.92 3.81
N LYS A 44 0.05 -2.91 3.69
CA LYS A 44 -1.03 -2.86 2.68
C LYS A 44 -1.89 -1.62 2.80
N ASN A 45 -2.25 -1.22 4.02
CA ASN A 45 -3.02 -0.01 4.24
C ASN A 45 -2.27 1.25 3.76
N THR A 46 -0.96 1.34 4.01
CA THR A 46 -0.11 2.40 3.45
C THR A 46 -0.13 2.38 1.92
N ILE A 47 0.02 1.21 1.28
CA ILE A 47 -0.05 1.09 -0.18
C ILE A 47 -1.39 1.59 -0.72
N HIS A 48 -2.51 1.24 -0.07
CA HIS A 48 -3.84 1.72 -0.46
C HIS A 48 -3.99 3.24 -0.31
N GLN A 49 -3.47 3.83 0.76
CA GLN A 49 -3.52 5.29 0.97
C GLN A 49 -2.73 6.03 -0.11
N GLU A 50 -1.52 5.56 -0.41
CA GLU A 50 -0.69 6.12 -1.48
C GLU A 50 -1.33 5.93 -2.85
N SER A 51 -1.93 4.77 -3.12
CA SER A 51 -2.69 4.52 -4.36
C SER A 51 -3.81 5.53 -4.53
N ASN A 52 -4.62 5.73 -3.48
CA ASN A 52 -5.73 6.68 -3.51
C ASN A 52 -5.25 8.12 -3.72
N LEU A 53 -4.12 8.50 -3.11
CA LEU A 53 -3.51 9.80 -3.30
C LEU A 53 -3.09 10.01 -4.77
N VAL A 54 -2.40 9.03 -5.37
CA VAL A 54 -1.99 9.08 -6.78
C VAL A 54 -3.20 9.18 -7.69
N ILE A 55 -4.17 8.27 -7.56
CA ILE A 55 -5.38 8.26 -8.39
C ILE A 55 -6.17 9.57 -8.25
N THR A 56 -6.38 10.06 -7.03
CA THR A 56 -7.11 11.31 -6.82
C THR A 56 -6.41 12.50 -7.49
N ASN A 57 -5.07 12.54 -7.44
CA ASN A 57 -4.31 13.58 -8.13
C ASN A 57 -4.37 13.42 -9.65
N LEU A 58 -4.24 12.20 -10.19
CA LEU A 58 -4.36 11.93 -11.62
C LEU A 58 -5.74 12.32 -12.15
N THR A 59 -6.82 11.94 -11.44
CA THR A 59 -8.19 12.33 -11.78
C THR A 59 -8.35 13.84 -11.77
N ARG A 60 -7.80 14.54 -10.76
CA ARG A 60 -7.84 16.00 -10.71
C ARG A 60 -7.07 16.64 -11.87
N ILE A 61 -5.88 16.12 -12.19
CA ILE A 61 -5.06 16.60 -13.30
C ILE A 61 -5.84 16.44 -14.61
N HIS A 62 -6.39 15.25 -14.86
CA HIS A 62 -7.21 14.97 -16.03
C HIS A 62 -8.43 15.91 -16.12
N GLN A 63 -9.11 16.19 -15.01
CA GLN A 63 -10.28 17.08 -15.01
C GLN A 63 -9.94 18.55 -15.25
N THR A 64 -8.75 19.02 -14.85
CA THR A 64 -8.44 20.47 -14.78
C THR A 64 -7.38 20.95 -15.77
N SER A 65 -6.63 20.05 -16.38
CA SER A 65 -5.54 20.40 -17.30
C SER A 65 -6.05 20.45 -18.74
N ASN A 66 -5.35 21.20 -19.59
CA ASN A 66 -5.60 21.16 -21.04
C ASN A 66 -4.93 19.94 -21.68
N GLU A 67 -3.73 19.62 -21.20
CA GLU A 67 -2.93 18.48 -21.65
C GLU A 67 -2.03 18.05 -20.49
N TYR A 68 -1.68 16.77 -20.42
CA TYR A 68 -0.65 16.29 -19.51
C TYR A 68 0.14 15.13 -20.09
N GLU A 69 1.39 15.00 -19.67
CA GLU A 69 2.25 13.87 -20.00
C GLU A 69 2.48 13.02 -18.76
N ILE A 70 2.27 11.70 -18.86
CA ILE A 70 2.66 10.72 -17.84
C ILE A 70 3.95 10.03 -18.31
N SER A 71 4.96 10.06 -17.46
CA SER A 71 6.20 9.31 -17.65
C SER A 71 6.55 8.50 -16.41
N MET A 72 7.32 7.43 -16.60
CA MET A 72 7.77 6.55 -15.53
C MET A 72 9.28 6.45 -15.56
N SER A 73 9.92 6.60 -14.41
CA SER A 73 11.37 6.47 -14.25
C SER A 73 11.65 5.75 -12.95
N SER A 74 12.45 4.67 -12.98
CA SER A 74 13.04 4.04 -11.77
C SER A 74 12.09 3.91 -10.55
N CYS A 75 10.86 3.46 -10.81
CA CYS A 75 9.76 3.26 -9.87
C CYS A 75 9.16 4.52 -9.20
N LYS A 76 9.19 5.64 -9.92
CA LYS A 76 8.37 6.82 -9.69
C LYS A 76 7.54 7.16 -10.94
N ILE A 77 6.42 7.85 -10.71
CA ILE A 77 5.56 8.39 -11.78
C ILE A 77 5.76 9.91 -11.79
N ILE A 78 6.02 10.48 -12.96
CA ILE A 78 6.16 11.91 -13.16
C ILE A 78 5.04 12.35 -14.11
N VAL A 79 4.30 13.38 -13.71
CA VAL A 79 3.22 13.95 -14.51
C VAL A 79 3.48 15.42 -14.76
N ILE A 80 3.58 15.82 -16.02
CA ILE A 80 3.75 17.21 -16.42
C ILE A 80 2.42 17.69 -16.97
N ALA A 81 1.74 18.58 -16.26
CA ALA A 81 0.40 19.05 -16.63
C ALA A 81 0.41 20.52 -17.06
N THR A 82 -0.19 20.80 -18.20
CA THR A 82 -0.35 22.16 -18.74
C THR A 82 -1.75 22.68 -18.39
N LYS A 83 -1.80 23.80 -17.65
CA LYS A 83 -3.06 24.45 -17.25
C LYS A 83 -3.60 25.38 -18.33
N GLN A 84 -4.84 25.83 -18.13
CA GLN A 84 -5.51 26.82 -19.00
C GLN A 84 -4.71 28.11 -19.19
N ASP A 85 -3.96 28.54 -18.17
CA ASP A 85 -3.09 29.71 -18.20
C ASP A 85 -1.71 29.44 -18.84
N THR A 86 -1.57 28.37 -19.64
CA THR A 86 -0.33 27.89 -20.28
C THR A 86 0.83 27.55 -19.32
N THR A 87 0.60 27.61 -18.01
CA THR A 87 1.59 27.22 -17.00
C THR A 87 1.70 25.71 -16.89
N THR A 88 2.93 25.20 -16.89
CA THR A 88 3.21 23.79 -16.64
C THR A 88 3.46 23.55 -15.15
N LYS A 89 2.92 22.44 -14.63
CA LYS A 89 3.17 21.99 -13.27
C LYS A 89 3.56 20.52 -13.29
N THR A 90 4.70 20.23 -12.67
CA THR A 90 5.20 18.86 -12.49
C THR A 90 4.69 18.29 -11.17
N TYR A 91 4.21 17.05 -11.23
CA TYR A 91 3.85 16.23 -10.09
C TYR A 91 4.75 15.00 -10.09
N GLU A 92 5.46 14.76 -8.99
CA GLU A 92 6.27 13.56 -8.82
C GLU A 92 5.65 12.70 -7.72
N PHE A 93 5.35 11.44 -8.08
CA PHE A 93 4.87 10.42 -7.15
C PHE A 93 6.01 9.44 -6.89
N GLU A 94 6.62 9.59 -5.72
CA GLU A 94 7.70 8.73 -5.25
C GLU A 94 7.53 8.45 -3.75
N HIS A 95 8.12 7.34 -3.31
CA HIS A 95 8.08 6.95 -1.91
C HIS A 95 9.35 6.16 -1.54
N PRO A 96 9.92 6.34 -0.33
CA PRO A 96 11.17 5.68 0.06
C PRO A 96 11.10 4.15 0.08
N ARG A 97 9.91 3.59 0.37
CA ARG A 97 9.71 2.13 0.53
C ARG A 97 8.83 1.49 -0.53
N LEU A 98 8.15 2.30 -1.35
CA LEU A 98 7.21 1.80 -2.35
C LEU A 98 7.76 2.09 -3.75
N CYS A 99 7.28 1.30 -4.70
CA CYS A 99 7.52 1.44 -6.12
C CYS A 99 6.21 1.56 -6.86
N PHE A 100 6.18 2.45 -7.84
CA PHE A 100 4.99 2.74 -8.63
C PHE A 100 5.19 2.27 -10.07
N SER A 101 4.14 1.70 -10.65
CA SER A 101 4.05 1.33 -12.05
C SER A 101 2.66 1.65 -12.58
N ILE A 102 2.60 2.08 -13.83
CA ILE A 102 1.36 2.46 -14.50
C ILE A 102 1.35 1.88 -15.92
N ASN A 103 0.19 1.43 -16.39
CA ASN A 103 0.03 0.82 -17.70
C ASN A 103 0.05 1.83 -18.87
N GLN A 104 -0.26 3.10 -18.62
CA GLN A 104 -0.34 4.14 -19.64
C GLN A 104 0.71 5.22 -19.41
N VAL A 105 1.52 5.48 -20.44
CA VAL A 105 2.53 6.55 -20.48
C VAL A 105 2.43 7.28 -21.82
N GLY A 106 2.72 8.57 -21.82
CA GLY A 106 2.61 9.44 -22.99
C GLY A 106 1.80 10.70 -22.70
N ILE A 107 1.41 11.39 -23.77
CA ILE A 107 0.69 12.66 -23.72
C ILE A 107 -0.81 12.38 -23.85
N PHE A 108 -1.61 13.04 -23.02
CA PHE A 108 -3.06 12.88 -22.98
C PHE A 108 -3.75 14.24 -23.01
N ASP A 109 -4.74 14.38 -23.89
CA ASP A 109 -5.69 15.48 -23.92
C ASP A 109 -7.01 15.05 -23.24
N PRO A 110 -7.33 15.55 -22.04
CA PRO A 110 -8.55 15.18 -21.33
C PRO A 110 -9.85 15.68 -22.01
N SER A 111 -9.78 16.45 -23.10
CA SER A 111 -10.97 16.96 -23.80
C SER A 111 -11.56 15.88 -24.71
N THR A 112 -10.68 15.02 -25.24
CA THR A 112 -10.98 14.13 -26.35
C THR A 112 -11.07 12.67 -25.91
N GLN A 113 -10.33 12.27 -24.88
CA GLN A 113 -10.24 10.87 -24.46
C GLN A 113 -10.38 10.69 -22.95
N ASP A 114 -11.01 9.58 -22.58
CA ASP A 114 -10.96 9.02 -21.23
C ASP A 114 -9.80 8.01 -21.19
N VAL A 115 -9.16 7.83 -20.04
CA VAL A 115 -7.92 7.03 -19.93
C VAL A 115 -8.07 5.94 -18.87
N ASP A 116 -8.02 4.68 -19.31
CA ASP A 116 -7.99 3.51 -18.42
C ASP A 116 -6.61 3.34 -17.78
N ILE A 117 -6.54 3.62 -16.48
CA ILE A 117 -5.33 3.53 -15.67
C ILE A 117 -5.39 2.30 -14.78
N LYS A 118 -4.37 1.46 -14.93
CA LYS A 118 -3.99 0.43 -13.97
C LYS A 118 -2.72 0.88 -13.25
N LEU A 119 -2.87 1.24 -11.98
CA LEU A 119 -1.79 1.60 -11.08
C LEU A 119 -1.40 0.38 -10.24
N THR A 120 -0.12 0.01 -10.31
CA THR A 120 0.45 -1.06 -9.50
C THR A 120 1.45 -0.45 -8.52
N ILE A 121 1.24 -0.66 -7.23
CA ILE A 121 2.16 -0.24 -6.18
C ILE A 121 2.61 -1.46 -5.37
N TYR A 122 3.92 -1.59 -5.15
CA TYR A 122 4.50 -2.68 -4.37
C TYR A 122 5.64 -2.20 -3.47
N GLU A 123 5.95 -2.98 -2.43
CA GLU A 123 7.10 -2.70 -1.57
C GLU A 123 8.43 -3.04 -2.24
N ARG A 124 9.43 -2.18 -2.03
CA ARG A 124 10.80 -2.43 -2.52
C ARG A 124 11.45 -3.67 -1.90
N ILE A 125 11.12 -3.96 -0.65
CA ILE A 125 11.75 -5.04 0.13
C ILE A 125 10.99 -6.37 -0.05
N GLU A 126 9.65 -6.32 -0.10
CA GLU A 126 8.80 -7.48 -0.35
C GLU A 126 7.88 -7.21 -1.57
N PRO A 127 8.37 -7.43 -2.81
CA PRO A 127 7.57 -7.18 -4.02
C PRO A 127 6.30 -8.03 -4.13
N SER A 128 6.17 -9.10 -3.33
CA SER A 128 4.94 -9.89 -3.24
C SER A 128 3.80 -9.16 -2.53
N ASN A 129 4.12 -8.10 -1.77
CA ASN A 129 3.14 -7.22 -1.17
C ASN A 129 2.81 -6.08 -2.16
N VAL A 130 1.85 -6.38 -3.03
CA VAL A 130 1.43 -5.53 -4.14
C VAL A 130 -0.06 -5.22 -4.05
N VAL A 131 -0.44 -4.04 -4.53
CA VAL A 131 -1.82 -3.63 -4.75
C VAL A 131 -1.94 -3.12 -6.18
N ASP A 132 -2.96 -3.61 -6.87
CA ASP A 132 -3.40 -3.10 -8.16
C ASP A 132 -4.67 -2.26 -7.94
N VAL A 133 -4.71 -1.09 -8.57
CA VAL A 133 -5.87 -0.20 -8.59
C VAL A 133 -6.20 0.14 -10.04
N ASP A 134 -7.38 -0.29 -10.48
CA ASP A 134 -7.92 0.05 -11.78
C ASP A 134 -8.86 1.26 -11.64
N THR A 135 -8.72 2.23 -12.54
CA THR A 135 -9.56 3.42 -12.58
C THR A 135 -9.67 3.97 -14.00
N ILE A 136 -10.68 4.81 -14.23
CA ILE A 136 -10.86 5.54 -15.48
C ILE A 136 -10.73 7.02 -15.16
N LEU A 137 -9.77 7.68 -15.79
CA LEU A 137 -9.68 9.13 -15.76
C LEU A 137 -10.66 9.68 -16.80
N TYR A 138 -11.64 10.47 -16.35
CA TYR A 138 -12.64 11.05 -17.23
C TYR A 138 -12.88 12.53 -16.91
N ARG A 139 -13.32 13.28 -17.93
CA ARG A 139 -13.76 14.67 -17.83
C ARG A 139 -15.12 14.83 -18.50
N LEU A 140 -15.97 15.69 -17.92
CA LEU A 140 -17.23 16.08 -18.58
C LEU A 140 -16.90 16.79 -19.89
N LYS A 141 -17.28 16.16 -21.01
CA LYS A 141 -17.13 16.71 -22.35
C LYS A 141 -18.25 17.73 -22.51
N ASP A 142 -17.90 18.98 -22.82
CA ASP A 142 -18.90 20.01 -23.04
C ASP A 142 -19.78 19.54 -24.21
N GLY A 143 -21.06 19.33 -23.94
CA GLY A 143 -22.00 18.85 -24.94
C GLY A 143 -22.11 19.93 -26.01
N GLY A 144 -21.54 19.68 -27.19
CA GLY A 144 -21.68 20.59 -28.31
C GLY A 144 -23.17 20.82 -28.58
N TYR A 145 -23.64 22.04 -28.30
CA TYR A 145 -24.92 22.56 -28.78
C TYR A 145 -24.74 23.16 -30.17
#